data_AF-A0A922WKS0-F1
#
_entry.id   AF-A0A922WKS0-F1
#
_cell.length_a   1.000
_cell.length_b   1.000
_cell.length_c   1.000
_cell.angle_alpha   90.00
_cell.angle_beta   90.00
_cell.angle_gamma   90.00
#
_symmetry.space_group_name_H-M   'P 1'
#
loop_
_entity.id
_entity.type
_entity.pdbx_description
1 polymer ?
#
loop_
_entity_poly.entity_id
_entity_poly.type
_entity_poly.pdbx_seq_one_letter_code
_entity_poly.pdbx_strand_id
1 'polypeptide(L)'
;GSGPVPDDGWSWISRYVADTQPPLPLPQSTGSWREPANDRFVRRRMNSLLTNENDGLVGLDGYPATQLVGVAGVGVDGPMLPVDAALAGVFAYGRTTRQKDILDGLSQTAMVASVQRELGSWAGGGLGSIRPLTARPVIDGPDGFGVVGQPGLLLLMADGSVRELPPETNDLVVRRMFTIAEGVDLNDSSPGDPVLFPPRETPVPQLSSNPTTPSGGLIPQAAPDSPVAETTIPVTTPGQDTGTVKTDVPVGSPPQEVSAPMANVVAETDRDVTANLEMTLQRFRTGGNLTRRQIAKSAADFLGAKMQLADDASPEDLKAVLDGGIDFEREHLTVRELLDTAFKGSGGRWTLLGSTLRIGLENVPNPKNLPTPPNPEN
;
A
#
# COMPACT_ATOMS: atom_id res chain seq x y z
N GLY A 1 -1.45 0.51 -35.31
CA GLY A 1 -1.27 1.69 -34.44
C GLY A 1 -0.48 1.25 -33.24
N SER A 2 0.63 1.90 -32.96
CA SER A 2 1.39 1.70 -31.72
C SER A 2 0.50 2.11 -30.55
N GLY A 3 0.05 1.14 -29.75
CA GLY A 3 -0.61 1.44 -28.48
C GLY A 3 0.30 2.28 -27.57
N PRO A 4 -0.25 2.90 -26.51
CA PRO A 4 0.57 3.61 -25.54
C PRO A 4 1.68 2.69 -25.02
N VAL A 5 2.87 3.25 -24.80
CA VAL A 5 3.96 2.54 -24.11
C VAL A 5 3.40 2.05 -22.77
N PRO A 6 3.59 0.78 -22.39
CA PRO A 6 2.97 0.23 -21.19
C PRO A 6 3.19 1.07 -19.93
N ASP A 7 4.34 1.73 -19.81
CA ASP A 7 4.71 2.58 -18.68
C ASP A 7 3.90 3.89 -18.60
N ASP A 8 3.36 4.37 -19.72
CA ASP A 8 2.48 5.56 -19.75
C ASP A 8 1.01 5.21 -19.52
N GLY A 9 0.67 3.92 -19.59
CA GLY A 9 -0.67 3.41 -19.31
C GLY A 9 -1.00 3.39 -17.82
N TRP A 10 -2.27 3.23 -17.50
CA TRP A 10 -2.75 3.06 -16.12
C TRP A 10 -2.48 1.65 -15.61
N SER A 11 -2.07 1.54 -14.34
CA SER A 11 -1.93 0.25 -13.65
C SER A 11 -3.28 -0.41 -13.37
N TRP A 12 -3.31 -1.73 -13.16
CA TRP A 12 -4.51 -2.41 -12.67
C TRP A 12 -4.88 -1.95 -11.25
N ILE A 13 -3.88 -1.58 -10.44
CA ILE A 13 -4.04 -1.09 -9.08
C ILE A 13 -4.80 0.23 -9.06
N SER A 14 -4.53 1.12 -10.03
CA SER A 14 -5.21 2.42 -10.12
C SER A 14 -6.72 2.27 -10.29
N ARG A 15 -7.12 1.28 -11.08
CA ARG A 15 -8.52 0.92 -11.29
C ARG A 15 -9.12 0.34 -10.02
N TYR A 16 -8.42 -0.60 -9.38
CA TYR A 16 -8.85 -1.15 -8.08
C TYR A 16 -9.08 -0.05 -7.04
N VAL A 17 -8.16 0.91 -6.92
CA VAL A 17 -8.29 2.04 -6.00
C VAL A 17 -9.47 2.94 -6.37
N ALA A 18 -9.64 3.27 -7.64
CA ALA A 18 -10.76 4.08 -8.11
C ALA A 18 -12.12 3.42 -7.81
N ASP A 19 -12.20 2.08 -7.92
CA ASP A 19 -13.42 1.31 -7.71
C ASP A 19 -13.73 1.08 -6.21
N THR A 20 -12.71 0.99 -5.36
CA THR A 20 -12.87 0.61 -3.93
C THR A 20 -12.80 1.77 -2.94
N GLN A 21 -12.35 2.95 -3.35
CA GLN A 21 -12.15 4.10 -2.46
C GLN A 21 -13.01 5.33 -2.84
N PRO A 22 -14.35 5.27 -2.69
CA PRO A 22 -15.18 6.47 -2.75
C PRO A 22 -14.97 7.36 -1.51
N PRO A 23 -15.07 8.71 -1.60
CA PRO A 23 -15.44 9.53 -2.74
C PRO A 23 -14.22 10.20 -3.40
N LEU A 24 -13.24 9.43 -3.86
CA LEU A 24 -12.11 10.01 -4.57
C LEU A 24 -12.55 10.55 -5.96
N PRO A 25 -12.16 11.78 -6.34
CA PRO A 25 -12.27 12.23 -7.72
C PRO A 25 -11.59 11.22 -8.65
N LEU A 26 -12.36 10.67 -9.59
CA LEU A 26 -11.87 9.69 -10.56
C LEU A 26 -10.83 10.35 -11.46
N PRO A 27 -9.75 9.64 -11.81
CA PRO A 27 -8.77 10.13 -12.77
C PRO A 27 -9.38 10.24 -14.17
N GLN A 28 -8.77 11.07 -15.03
CA GLN A 28 -9.05 11.03 -16.45
C GLN A 28 -8.37 9.79 -17.03
N SER A 29 -9.17 8.74 -17.25
CA SER A 29 -8.68 7.45 -17.75
C SER A 29 -8.23 7.48 -19.21
N THR A 30 -8.59 8.55 -19.95
CA THR A 30 -8.08 8.83 -21.29
C THR A 30 -6.74 9.55 -21.19
N GLY A 31 -5.66 8.92 -21.66
CA GLY A 31 -4.32 9.53 -21.66
C GLY A 31 -3.36 8.89 -20.67
N SER A 32 -2.25 9.57 -20.39
CA SER A 32 -1.23 9.10 -19.47
C SER A 32 -1.60 9.38 -18.01
N TRP A 33 -1.24 8.45 -17.13
CA TRP A 33 -1.38 8.65 -15.68
C TRP A 33 -0.52 9.82 -15.16
N ARG A 34 0.52 10.23 -15.90
CA ARG A 34 1.42 11.34 -15.57
C ARG A 34 0.91 12.71 -16.03
N GLU A 35 -0.25 12.78 -16.67
CA GLU A 35 -0.79 14.06 -17.11
C GLU A 35 -1.09 14.98 -15.91
N PRO A 36 -0.90 16.31 -16.04
CA PRO A 36 -1.15 17.26 -14.95
C PRO A 36 -2.56 17.16 -14.34
N ALA A 37 -3.57 16.76 -15.13
CA ALA A 37 -4.94 16.53 -14.66
C ALA A 37 -5.04 15.37 -13.65
N ASN A 38 -4.12 14.40 -13.72
CA ASN A 38 -4.08 13.19 -12.91
C ASN A 38 -3.13 13.30 -11.71
N ASP A 39 -2.25 14.31 -11.68
CA ASP A 39 -1.19 14.47 -10.66
C ASP A 39 -1.73 14.39 -9.22
N ARG A 40 -2.85 15.05 -8.92
CA ARG A 40 -3.49 15.01 -7.60
C ARG A 40 -3.97 13.61 -7.21
N PHE A 41 -4.44 12.82 -8.17
CA PHE A 41 -4.89 11.45 -7.92
C PHE A 41 -3.67 10.56 -7.63
N VAL A 42 -2.64 10.61 -8.47
CA VAL A 42 -1.49 9.70 -8.40
C VAL A 42 -0.50 10.03 -7.28
N ARG A 43 -0.45 11.29 -6.79
CA ARG A 43 0.39 11.69 -5.65
C ARG A 43 -0.11 11.23 -4.29
N ARG A 44 -1.25 10.55 -4.24
CA ARG A 44 -1.77 10.00 -2.99
C ARG A 44 -0.91 8.82 -2.56
N ARG A 45 -0.60 8.78 -1.26
CA ARG A 45 0.02 7.62 -0.65
C ARG A 45 -1.08 6.63 -0.29
N MET A 46 -0.84 5.37 -0.62
CA MET A 46 -1.80 4.29 -0.42
C MET A 46 -1.15 3.26 0.51
N ASN A 47 -1.24 3.49 1.81
CA ASN A 47 -0.58 2.63 2.79
C ASN A 47 -1.11 1.18 2.73
N SER A 48 -2.36 0.98 2.28
CA SER A 48 -2.94 -0.34 2.02
C SER A 48 -2.29 -1.11 0.87
N LEU A 49 -1.44 -0.47 0.06
CA LEU A 49 -0.69 -1.06 -1.05
C LEU A 49 0.78 -1.30 -0.70
N LEU A 50 1.12 -1.15 0.57
CA LEU A 50 2.44 -1.44 1.13
C LEU A 50 2.36 -2.72 1.96
N THR A 51 3.37 -3.58 1.85
CA THR A 51 3.51 -4.80 2.64
C THR A 51 4.11 -4.53 4.01
N ASN A 52 4.63 -3.33 4.25
CA ASN A 52 5.13 -2.89 5.54
C ASN A 52 4.84 -1.39 5.76
N GLU A 53 4.97 -0.93 7.01
CA GLU A 53 4.66 0.44 7.42
C GLU A 53 5.74 1.47 7.02
N ASN A 54 6.51 1.19 5.97
CA ASN A 54 7.50 2.13 5.47
C ASN A 54 6.79 3.32 4.79
N ASP A 55 6.56 4.36 5.58
CA ASP A 55 6.00 5.61 5.11
C ASP A 55 6.83 6.20 3.97
N GLY A 56 6.16 6.49 2.86
CA GLY A 56 6.72 7.33 1.80
C GLY A 56 7.69 6.61 0.86
N LEU A 57 7.43 5.36 0.51
CA LEU A 57 8.07 4.76 -0.66
C LEU A 57 7.72 5.57 -1.92
N VAL A 58 8.75 6.03 -2.62
CA VAL A 58 8.64 6.79 -3.86
C VAL A 58 9.42 6.03 -4.93
N GLY A 59 8.81 5.87 -6.10
CA GLY A 59 9.46 5.26 -7.25
C GLY A 59 10.57 6.16 -7.79
N LEU A 60 11.36 5.65 -8.73
CA LEU A 60 12.41 6.45 -9.40
C LEU A 60 11.84 7.66 -10.15
N ASP A 61 10.55 7.66 -10.44
CA ASP A 61 9.81 8.73 -11.11
C ASP A 61 9.25 9.80 -10.16
N GLY A 62 9.51 9.69 -8.85
CA GLY A 62 9.09 10.69 -7.86
C GLY A 62 7.62 10.57 -7.43
N TYR A 63 6.92 9.50 -7.81
CA TYR A 63 5.54 9.23 -7.39
C TYR A 63 5.46 8.17 -6.29
N PRO A 64 4.42 8.18 -5.44
CA PRO A 64 4.21 7.14 -4.43
C PRO A 64 4.22 5.75 -5.07
N ALA A 65 5.06 4.87 -4.55
CA ALA A 65 5.22 3.53 -5.07
C ALA A 65 4.32 2.51 -4.36
N THR A 66 4.18 1.32 -4.97
CA THR A 66 3.61 0.13 -4.34
C THR A 66 4.66 -0.97 -4.21
N GLN A 67 4.43 -1.89 -3.28
CA GLN A 67 5.18 -3.13 -3.14
C GLN A 67 4.40 -4.34 -3.68
N LEU A 68 3.34 -4.12 -4.45
CA LEU A 68 2.48 -5.17 -5.01
C LEU A 68 2.50 -5.08 -6.52
N VAL A 69 2.69 -6.20 -7.20
CA VAL A 69 2.62 -6.30 -8.66
C VAL A 69 1.75 -7.48 -9.09
N GLY A 70 1.05 -7.32 -10.20
CA GLY A 70 0.36 -8.44 -10.85
C GLY A 70 1.36 -9.41 -11.45
N VAL A 71 1.11 -10.71 -11.32
CA VAL A 71 1.98 -11.75 -11.87
C VAL A 71 1.75 -11.91 -13.37
N ALA A 72 2.79 -11.66 -14.16
CA ALA A 72 2.70 -11.64 -15.62
C ALA A 72 3.18 -12.92 -16.32
N GLY A 73 3.56 -13.96 -15.57
CA GLY A 73 4.03 -15.22 -16.13
C GLY A 73 5.53 -15.43 -15.99
N VAL A 74 6.06 -16.34 -16.79
CA VAL A 74 7.48 -16.72 -16.81
C VAL A 74 8.11 -16.31 -18.13
N GLY A 75 9.33 -15.78 -18.07
CA GLY A 75 10.09 -15.28 -19.22
C GLY A 75 9.81 -13.81 -19.52
N VAL A 76 10.75 -13.17 -20.25
CA VAL A 76 10.71 -11.74 -20.59
C VAL A 76 9.42 -11.34 -21.33
N ASP A 77 8.89 -12.26 -22.13
CA ASP A 77 7.69 -12.04 -22.94
C ASP A 77 6.38 -12.28 -22.18
N GLY A 78 6.43 -12.77 -20.93
CA GLY A 78 5.26 -13.09 -20.10
C GLY A 78 4.10 -12.07 -20.19
N PRO A 79 4.35 -10.76 -20.04
CA PRO A 79 3.31 -9.73 -20.11
C PRO A 79 2.63 -9.58 -21.49
N MET A 80 3.23 -10.13 -22.55
CA MET A 80 2.75 -10.07 -23.94
C MET A 80 2.15 -11.39 -24.42
N LEU A 81 2.27 -12.46 -23.63
CA LEU A 81 1.79 -13.78 -24.03
C LEU A 81 0.25 -13.81 -24.13
N PRO A 82 -0.29 -14.55 -25.12
CA PRO A 82 -1.73 -14.82 -25.20
C PRO A 82 -2.17 -15.71 -24.03
N VAL A 83 -3.49 -15.77 -23.79
CA VAL A 83 -4.05 -16.45 -22.61
C VAL A 83 -3.80 -17.97 -22.58
N ASP A 84 -3.64 -18.58 -23.74
CA ASP A 84 -3.43 -20.02 -23.92
C ASP A 84 -1.95 -20.41 -23.96
N ALA A 85 -1.03 -19.44 -23.82
CA ALA A 85 0.39 -19.74 -23.77
C ALA A 85 0.77 -20.40 -22.45
N ALA A 86 1.63 -21.41 -22.55
CA ALA A 86 2.16 -22.18 -21.43
C ALA A 86 2.77 -21.31 -20.31
N LEU A 87 3.49 -20.24 -20.68
CA LEU A 87 4.21 -19.39 -19.73
C LEU A 87 3.41 -18.15 -19.30
N ALA A 88 2.14 -18.03 -19.70
CA ALA A 88 1.32 -16.88 -19.36
C ALA A 88 0.98 -16.84 -17.86
N GLY A 89 1.02 -15.66 -17.25
CA GLY A 89 0.52 -15.43 -15.90
C GLY A 89 -0.93 -14.95 -15.88
N VAL A 90 -1.40 -14.51 -14.72
CA VAL A 90 -2.76 -13.96 -14.57
C VAL A 90 -2.89 -12.60 -15.25
N PHE A 91 -1.87 -11.75 -15.16
CA PHE A 91 -1.87 -10.42 -15.77
C PHE A 91 -1.09 -10.38 -17.09
N ALA A 92 -1.43 -9.43 -17.96
CA ALA A 92 -0.73 -9.12 -19.21
C ALA A 92 -1.23 -7.78 -19.78
N TYR A 93 -0.49 -7.19 -20.69
CA TYR A 93 -0.89 -5.95 -21.35
C TYR A 93 -2.01 -6.20 -22.36
N GLY A 94 -3.10 -5.43 -22.25
CA GLY A 94 -4.21 -5.48 -23.21
C GLY A 94 -4.99 -6.81 -23.23
N ARG A 95 -4.72 -7.74 -22.30
CA ARG A 95 -5.38 -9.04 -22.18
C ARG A 95 -6.28 -9.06 -20.96
N THR A 96 -7.37 -9.82 -21.04
CA THR A 96 -8.23 -10.14 -19.90
C THR A 96 -8.17 -11.64 -19.64
N THR A 97 -7.73 -12.01 -18.44
CA THR A 97 -7.74 -13.40 -17.95
C THR A 97 -8.99 -13.64 -17.15
N ARG A 98 -9.71 -14.73 -17.42
CA ARG A 98 -10.92 -15.15 -16.71
C ARG A 98 -10.59 -16.32 -15.79
N GLN A 99 -11.43 -16.53 -14.78
CA GLN A 99 -11.27 -17.66 -13.85
C GLN A 99 -11.15 -19.02 -14.56
N LYS A 100 -11.91 -19.23 -15.64
CA LYS A 100 -11.88 -20.47 -16.45
C LYS A 100 -10.60 -20.66 -17.27
N ASP A 101 -9.80 -19.61 -17.42
CA ASP A 101 -8.54 -19.65 -18.15
C ASP A 101 -7.38 -20.09 -17.22
N ILE A 102 -7.63 -20.20 -15.90
CA ILE A 102 -6.66 -20.65 -14.90
C ILE A 102 -6.82 -22.16 -14.70
N LEU A 103 -6.01 -22.93 -15.41
CA LEU A 103 -6.05 -24.39 -15.46
C LEU A 103 -5.27 -25.05 -14.32
N ASP A 104 -4.26 -24.37 -13.78
CA ASP A 104 -3.44 -24.82 -12.64
C ASP A 104 -4.21 -24.89 -11.30
N GLY A 105 -5.43 -24.34 -11.27
CA GLY A 105 -6.28 -24.24 -10.08
C GLY A 105 -6.04 -22.96 -9.30
N LEU A 106 -7.13 -22.30 -8.91
CA LEU A 106 -7.09 -20.95 -8.32
C LEU A 106 -6.27 -20.84 -7.03
N SER A 107 -6.28 -21.89 -6.21
CA SER A 107 -5.52 -21.92 -4.96
C SER A 107 -4.02 -22.17 -5.16
N GLN A 108 -3.60 -22.55 -6.38
CA GLN A 108 -2.19 -22.82 -6.71
C GLN A 108 -1.58 -21.74 -7.62
N THR A 109 -2.41 -20.93 -8.27
CA THR A 109 -1.96 -19.82 -9.11
C THR A 109 -1.90 -18.51 -8.34
N ALA A 110 -0.73 -17.88 -8.32
CA ALA A 110 -0.54 -16.55 -7.77
C ALA A 110 -1.05 -15.47 -8.75
N MET A 111 -1.79 -14.53 -8.22
CA MET A 111 -2.35 -13.40 -8.95
C MET A 111 -1.51 -12.13 -8.71
N VAL A 112 -1.19 -11.84 -7.44
CA VAL A 112 -0.36 -10.67 -7.04
C VAL A 112 0.80 -11.17 -6.20
N ALA A 113 1.96 -10.55 -6.36
CA ALA A 113 3.17 -10.86 -5.60
C ALA A 113 3.76 -9.59 -4.98
N SER A 114 4.40 -9.74 -3.82
CA SER A 114 5.17 -8.65 -3.23
C SER A 114 6.50 -8.41 -3.96
N VAL A 115 6.92 -7.15 -4.01
CA VAL A 115 8.21 -6.73 -4.55
C VAL A 115 8.94 -5.83 -3.57
N GLN A 116 10.27 -5.96 -3.55
CA GLN A 116 11.15 -5.18 -2.70
C GLN A 116 12.12 -4.28 -3.47
N ARG A 117 12.24 -4.46 -4.79
CA ARG A 117 13.11 -3.66 -5.65
C ARG A 117 12.39 -3.28 -6.94
N GLU A 118 12.94 -2.26 -7.60
CA GLU A 118 12.38 -1.70 -8.85
C GLU A 118 10.92 -1.29 -8.64
N LEU A 119 10.66 -0.59 -7.53
CA LEU A 119 9.33 -0.14 -7.17
C LEU A 119 8.85 0.92 -8.18
N GLY A 120 7.62 0.78 -8.63
CA GLY A 120 6.96 1.73 -9.53
C GLY A 120 5.77 2.43 -8.85
N SER A 121 5.36 3.55 -9.43
CA SER A 121 4.13 4.24 -9.03
C SER A 121 2.95 3.27 -9.00
N TRP A 122 2.15 3.29 -7.93
CA TRP A 122 0.95 2.45 -7.86
C TRP A 122 -0.05 2.77 -8.97
N ALA A 123 0.01 3.97 -9.56
CA ALA A 123 -0.87 4.39 -10.64
C ALA A 123 -0.35 4.03 -12.04
N GLY A 124 0.96 3.84 -12.18
CA GLY A 124 1.62 3.65 -13.46
C GLY A 124 1.64 2.20 -13.91
N GLY A 125 1.41 1.98 -15.20
CA GLY A 125 1.53 0.68 -15.85
C GLY A 125 2.97 0.16 -15.88
N GLY A 126 3.25 -0.75 -16.82
CA GLY A 126 4.60 -1.30 -16.96
C GLY A 126 4.99 -2.30 -15.87
N LEU A 127 6.31 -2.44 -15.65
CA LEU A 127 6.93 -3.37 -14.70
C LEU A 127 6.65 -3.05 -13.22
N GLY A 128 6.22 -1.82 -12.93
CA GLY A 128 5.74 -1.40 -11.62
C GLY A 128 4.32 -1.85 -11.31
N SER A 129 3.54 -2.24 -12.34
CA SER A 129 2.16 -2.71 -12.22
C SER A 129 2.06 -4.22 -12.38
N ILE A 130 2.73 -4.79 -13.38
CA ILE A 130 2.75 -6.24 -13.64
C ILE A 130 4.18 -6.68 -13.91
N ARG A 131 4.58 -7.86 -13.43
CA ARG A 131 5.98 -8.30 -13.54
C ARG A 131 6.09 -9.77 -13.94
N PRO A 132 6.92 -10.09 -14.95
CA PRO A 132 7.26 -11.47 -15.26
C PRO A 132 8.40 -11.98 -14.38
N LEU A 133 8.52 -13.30 -14.30
CA LEU A 133 9.65 -13.97 -13.68
C LEU A 133 10.69 -14.36 -14.74
N THR A 134 11.86 -13.74 -14.70
CA THR A 134 12.87 -13.75 -15.77
C THR A 134 14.27 -14.12 -15.31
N ALA A 135 14.53 -14.26 -14.02
CA ALA A 135 15.80 -14.68 -13.45
C ALA A 135 15.68 -15.53 -12.17
N ARG A 136 16.78 -16.24 -11.85
CA ARG A 136 16.99 -16.93 -10.56
C ARG A 136 17.98 -16.16 -9.67
N PRO A 137 17.94 -16.35 -8.34
CA PRO A 137 16.86 -17.03 -7.58
C PRO A 137 15.52 -16.31 -7.79
N VAL A 138 14.39 -16.99 -7.58
CA VAL A 138 13.07 -16.36 -7.80
C VAL A 138 12.73 -15.41 -6.66
N ILE A 139 12.87 -15.89 -5.42
CA ILE A 139 12.63 -15.12 -4.21
C ILE A 139 13.88 -14.33 -3.84
N ASP A 140 13.71 -13.06 -3.48
CA ASP A 140 14.80 -12.12 -3.19
C ASP A 140 15.80 -11.98 -4.36
N GLY A 141 15.31 -12.30 -5.55
CA GLY A 141 16.05 -12.39 -6.78
C GLY A 141 16.16 -11.09 -7.56
N PRO A 142 16.92 -11.11 -8.66
CA PRO A 142 17.13 -9.95 -9.54
C PRO A 142 15.83 -9.34 -10.11
N ASP A 143 14.75 -10.10 -10.26
CA ASP A 143 13.44 -9.57 -10.68
C ASP A 143 12.76 -8.72 -9.58
N GLY A 144 13.33 -8.67 -8.38
CA GLY A 144 12.87 -7.82 -7.30
C GLY A 144 11.66 -8.33 -6.53
N PHE A 145 11.16 -9.54 -6.82
CA PHE A 145 10.20 -10.24 -5.97
C PHE A 145 10.78 -10.45 -4.57
N GLY A 146 9.94 -10.22 -3.55
CA GLY A 146 10.31 -10.37 -2.15
C GLY A 146 9.54 -9.42 -1.25
N VAL A 147 9.88 -9.38 0.04
CA VAL A 147 9.26 -8.45 1.00
C VAL A 147 10.31 -7.50 1.54
N VAL A 148 10.02 -6.19 1.58
CA VAL A 148 10.99 -5.23 2.09
C VAL A 148 11.28 -5.48 3.57
N GLY A 149 12.56 -5.67 3.90
CA GLY A 149 13.04 -5.79 5.27
C GLY A 149 12.91 -7.18 5.89
N GLN A 150 12.38 -8.17 5.16
CA GLN A 150 12.31 -9.56 5.61
C GLN A 150 12.50 -10.55 4.45
N PRO A 151 13.20 -11.67 4.68
CA PRO A 151 13.37 -12.69 3.65
C PRO A 151 12.03 -13.37 3.30
N GLY A 152 11.82 -13.69 2.03
CA GLY A 152 10.65 -14.43 1.58
C GLY A 152 9.76 -13.66 0.60
N LEU A 153 8.60 -14.23 0.27
CA LEU A 153 7.67 -13.71 -0.72
C LEU A 153 6.22 -13.83 -0.25
N LEU A 154 5.45 -12.75 -0.37
CA LEU A 154 4.00 -12.76 -0.14
C LEU A 154 3.27 -12.89 -1.49
N LEU A 155 2.33 -13.81 -1.54
CA LEU A 155 1.50 -14.08 -2.72
C LEU A 155 0.03 -13.96 -2.35
N LEU A 156 -0.72 -13.18 -3.13
CA LEU A 156 -2.17 -13.28 -3.21
C LEU A 156 -2.50 -14.29 -4.31
N MET A 157 -3.15 -15.38 -3.93
CA MET A 157 -3.59 -16.44 -4.82
C MET A 157 -4.85 -16.02 -5.59
N ALA A 158 -5.13 -16.67 -6.71
CA ALA A 158 -6.28 -16.37 -7.56
C ALA A 158 -7.63 -16.74 -6.91
N ASP A 159 -7.64 -17.55 -5.84
CA ASP A 159 -8.81 -17.80 -4.98
C ASP A 159 -9.00 -16.75 -3.87
N GLY A 160 -8.12 -15.76 -3.79
CA GLY A 160 -8.14 -14.72 -2.76
C GLY A 160 -7.42 -15.08 -1.46
N SER A 161 -6.90 -16.31 -1.32
CA SER A 161 -6.05 -16.67 -0.18
C SER A 161 -4.67 -16.01 -0.26
N VAL A 162 -3.99 -15.87 0.87
CA VAL A 162 -2.62 -15.35 0.95
C VAL A 162 -1.68 -16.48 1.34
N ARG A 163 -0.51 -16.52 0.69
CA ARG A 163 0.58 -17.46 1.02
C ARG A 163 1.87 -16.70 1.25
N GLU A 164 2.63 -17.18 2.22
CA GLU A 164 4.00 -16.74 2.47
C GLU A 164 4.94 -17.87 2.06
N LEU A 165 5.94 -17.55 1.23
CA LEU A 165 6.95 -18.50 0.79
C LEU A 165 8.30 -18.12 1.40
N PRO A 166 8.98 -19.07 2.09
CA PRO A 166 10.33 -18.83 2.58
C PRO A 166 11.34 -18.78 1.41
N PRO A 167 12.49 -18.11 1.54
CA PRO A 167 13.50 -17.98 0.47
C PRO A 167 14.01 -19.32 -0.09
N GLU A 168 13.99 -20.38 0.73
CA GLU A 168 14.46 -21.71 0.37
C GLU A 168 13.44 -22.48 -0.49
N THR A 169 12.27 -21.89 -0.75
CA THR A 169 11.27 -22.49 -1.63
C THR A 169 11.89 -22.76 -3.00
N ASN A 170 11.71 -23.99 -3.50
CA ASN A 170 12.24 -24.38 -4.78
C ASN A 170 11.71 -23.47 -5.91
N ASP A 171 12.61 -22.87 -6.68
CA ASP A 171 12.28 -21.97 -7.80
C ASP A 171 11.23 -22.57 -8.76
N LEU A 172 11.26 -23.89 -9.00
CA LEU A 172 10.29 -24.58 -9.85
C LEU A 172 8.86 -24.50 -9.30
N VAL A 173 8.70 -24.59 -7.97
CA VAL A 173 7.40 -24.44 -7.33
C VAL A 173 6.88 -23.03 -7.54
N VAL A 174 7.71 -22.01 -7.33
CA VAL A 174 7.29 -20.61 -7.52
C VAL A 174 6.96 -20.31 -8.98
N ARG A 175 7.74 -20.85 -9.93
CA ARG A 175 7.45 -20.72 -11.37
C ARG A 175 6.09 -21.30 -11.74
N ARG A 176 5.74 -22.47 -11.22
CA ARG A 176 4.42 -23.09 -11.44
C ARG A 176 3.30 -22.24 -10.84
N MET A 177 3.53 -21.59 -9.70
CA MET A 177 2.56 -20.67 -9.14
C MET A 177 2.38 -19.42 -10.00
N PHE A 178 3.35 -19.07 -10.86
CA PHE A 178 3.27 -17.90 -11.73
C PHE A 178 2.67 -18.15 -13.12
N THR A 179 2.31 -19.39 -13.45
CA THR A 179 1.60 -19.73 -14.69
C THR A 179 0.11 -19.96 -14.45
N ILE A 180 -0.67 -19.82 -15.52
CA ILE A 180 -2.11 -20.18 -15.53
C ILE A 180 -2.39 -21.49 -16.28
N ALA A 181 -1.41 -22.02 -17.00
CA ALA A 181 -1.55 -23.17 -17.86
C ALA A 181 -1.07 -24.46 -17.18
N GLU A 182 -1.93 -25.48 -17.18
CA GLU A 182 -1.64 -26.79 -16.57
C GLU A 182 -0.51 -27.53 -17.30
N GLY A 183 0.32 -28.24 -16.53
CA GLY A 183 1.16 -29.32 -17.05
C GLY A 183 2.38 -28.86 -17.85
N VAL A 184 2.78 -27.59 -17.72
CA VAL A 184 3.95 -27.06 -18.41
C VAL A 184 5.23 -27.61 -17.76
N ASP A 185 6.10 -28.17 -18.60
CA ASP A 185 7.45 -28.55 -18.17
C ASP A 185 8.31 -27.29 -18.04
N LEU A 186 8.35 -26.73 -16.84
CA LEU A 186 9.14 -25.55 -16.48
C LEU A 186 10.58 -25.91 -16.07
N ASN A 187 11.02 -27.15 -16.30
CA ASN A 187 12.42 -27.51 -16.11
C ASN A 187 13.26 -26.84 -17.19
N ASP A 188 14.46 -26.37 -16.82
CA ASP A 188 15.36 -25.66 -17.73
C ASP A 188 15.95 -26.55 -18.85
N SER A 189 15.47 -27.78 -19.00
CA SER A 189 16.07 -28.84 -19.81
C SER A 189 15.23 -29.25 -21.03
N SER A 190 14.08 -28.62 -21.28
CA SER A 190 13.26 -28.91 -22.47
C SER A 190 14.01 -28.51 -23.76
N PRO A 191 14.40 -29.48 -24.61
CA PRO A 191 15.14 -29.17 -25.84
C PRO A 191 14.23 -28.43 -26.82
N GLY A 192 14.52 -27.14 -27.07
CA GLY A 192 13.81 -26.33 -28.06
C GLY A 192 13.05 -25.13 -27.49
N ASP A 193 12.91 -25.03 -26.17
CA ASP A 193 12.40 -23.81 -25.55
C ASP A 193 13.50 -22.73 -25.51
N PRO A 194 13.15 -21.43 -25.72
CA PRO A 194 14.08 -20.36 -25.43
C PRO A 194 14.53 -20.52 -23.99
N VAL A 195 15.84 -20.42 -23.74
CA VAL A 195 16.38 -20.55 -22.38
C VAL A 195 15.58 -19.60 -21.50
N LEU A 196 14.74 -20.16 -20.60
CA LEU A 196 13.80 -19.38 -19.79
C LEU A 196 14.52 -18.28 -19.00
N PHE A 197 15.81 -18.51 -18.78
CA PHE A 197 16.77 -17.64 -18.13
C PHE A 197 18.03 -17.63 -19.01
N PRO A 198 18.18 -16.70 -19.97
CA PRO A 198 19.45 -16.61 -20.67
C PRO A 198 20.56 -16.48 -19.61
N PRO A 199 21.68 -17.22 -19.73
CA PRO A 199 22.81 -17.03 -18.85
C PRO A 199 23.16 -15.55 -18.91
N ARG A 200 23.08 -14.86 -17.76
CA ARG A 200 23.48 -13.46 -17.72
C ARG A 200 24.93 -13.44 -18.18
N GLU A 201 25.24 -12.69 -19.23
CA GLU A 201 26.63 -12.38 -19.54
C GLU A 201 27.22 -11.83 -18.24
N THR A 202 28.13 -12.58 -17.62
CA THR A 202 28.92 -12.07 -16.50
C THR A 202 29.47 -10.75 -17.01
N PRO A 203 29.23 -9.62 -16.34
CA PRO A 203 29.79 -8.35 -16.79
C PRO A 203 31.28 -8.61 -16.96
N VAL A 204 31.75 -8.65 -18.20
CA VAL A 204 33.19 -8.75 -18.47
C VAL A 204 33.73 -7.54 -17.73
N PRO A 205 34.63 -7.71 -16.75
CA PRO A 205 35.23 -6.57 -16.07
C PRO A 205 35.76 -5.68 -17.19
N GLN A 206 35.10 -4.55 -17.44
CA GLN A 206 35.62 -3.57 -18.36
C GLN A 206 36.93 -3.17 -17.71
N LEU A 207 38.05 -3.65 -18.27
CA LEU A 207 39.38 -3.20 -17.90
C LEU A 207 39.34 -1.70 -18.09
N SER A 208 39.16 -1.00 -16.97
CA SER A 208 39.13 0.44 -16.92
C SER A 208 40.51 0.89 -17.35
N SER A 209 40.64 1.26 -18.62
CA SER A 209 41.82 1.92 -19.16
C SER A 209 41.82 3.36 -18.66
N ASN A 210 41.95 3.54 -17.34
CA ASN A 210 42.27 4.81 -16.75
C ASN A 210 43.80 4.99 -16.82
N PRO A 211 44.30 6.09 -17.40
CA PRO A 211 45.72 6.38 -17.44
C PRO A 211 46.23 6.68 -16.02
N THR A 212 47.20 5.88 -15.59
CA THR A 212 47.96 6.00 -14.35
C THR A 212 48.51 7.42 -14.15
N THR A 213 48.03 8.10 -13.12
CA THR A 213 48.74 9.24 -12.52
C THR A 213 49.49 8.73 -11.29
N PRO A 214 50.81 8.93 -11.18
CA PRO A 214 51.55 8.49 -10.01
C PRO A 214 51.40 9.52 -8.88
N SER A 215 50.90 9.10 -7.72
CA SER A 215 51.04 9.90 -6.50
C SER A 215 51.14 9.03 -5.26
N GLY A 216 52.31 9.15 -4.61
CA GLY A 216 52.46 9.30 -3.16
C GLY A 216 51.92 8.18 -2.28
N GLY A 217 52.83 7.30 -1.86
CA GLY A 217 52.53 6.29 -0.84
C GLY A 217 52.26 6.88 0.55
N LEU A 218 51.40 6.19 1.30
CA LEU A 218 51.37 6.20 2.75
C LEU A 218 50.94 4.80 3.26
N ILE A 219 51.91 4.14 3.90
CA ILE A 219 51.88 3.31 5.12
C ILE A 219 50.67 2.39 5.39
N PRO A 220 50.88 1.07 5.61
CA PRO A 220 49.84 0.13 6.05
C PRO A 220 49.50 0.32 7.54
N GLN A 221 48.21 0.49 7.85
CA GLN A 221 47.68 0.41 9.21
C GLN A 221 47.06 -0.97 9.44
N ALA A 222 47.57 -1.67 10.45
CA ALA A 222 47.23 -3.03 10.84
C ALA A 222 45.78 -3.16 11.32
N ALA A 223 45.15 -4.28 10.96
CA ALA A 223 43.84 -4.70 11.43
C ALA A 223 43.91 -5.19 12.88
N PRO A 224 42.93 -4.85 13.73
CA PRO A 224 42.71 -5.56 14.98
C PRO A 224 41.82 -6.80 14.74
N ASP A 225 42.36 -7.95 15.13
CA ASP A 225 41.64 -9.20 15.34
C ASP A 225 40.43 -9.00 16.27
N SER A 226 39.31 -9.61 15.93
CA SER A 226 38.19 -9.82 16.88
C SER A 226 37.79 -11.29 16.90
N PRO A 227 37.63 -11.87 18.10
CA PRO A 227 37.50 -13.31 18.29
C PRO A 227 36.09 -13.86 18.00
N VAL A 228 36.11 -15.08 17.46
CA VAL A 228 34.97 -15.98 17.29
C VAL A 228 34.45 -16.41 18.67
N ALA A 229 33.17 -16.15 18.94
CA ALA A 229 32.44 -16.72 20.07
C ALA A 229 31.38 -17.70 19.54
N GLU A 230 31.70 -18.98 19.71
CA GLU A 230 30.85 -20.13 19.46
C GLU A 230 29.92 -20.31 20.67
N THR A 231 28.61 -20.12 20.49
CA THR A 231 27.60 -20.44 21.52
C THR A 231 26.69 -21.55 21.00
N THR A 232 26.91 -22.74 21.56
CA THR A 232 26.05 -23.92 21.44
C THR A 232 24.81 -23.73 22.30
N ILE A 233 23.61 -23.86 21.71
CA ILE A 233 22.35 -23.95 22.45
C ILE A 233 21.79 -25.38 22.27
N PRO A 234 21.46 -26.09 23.36
CA PRO A 234 20.92 -27.44 23.29
C PRO A 234 19.45 -27.46 22.85
N VAL A 235 19.18 -28.32 21.88
CA VAL A 235 17.83 -28.76 21.47
C VAL A 235 17.16 -29.50 22.62
N THR A 236 15.97 -29.04 23.01
CA THR A 236 15.04 -29.77 23.88
C THR A 236 13.72 -29.95 23.15
N THR A 237 13.45 -31.19 22.74
CA THR A 237 12.13 -31.69 22.34
C THR A 237 11.54 -32.39 23.56
N PRO A 238 10.29 -32.11 23.96
CA PRO A 238 9.30 -33.20 23.95
C PRO A 238 7.85 -32.75 23.74
N GLY A 239 7.02 -33.69 23.25
CA GLY A 239 5.60 -33.72 23.60
C GLY A 239 4.62 -33.79 22.43
N GLN A 240 4.62 -34.92 21.72
CA GLN A 240 3.50 -35.38 20.91
C GLN A 240 2.33 -35.72 21.85
N ASP A 241 1.20 -35.04 21.72
CA ASP A 241 -0.06 -35.44 22.37
C ASP A 241 -1.15 -35.55 21.30
N THR A 242 -1.51 -36.80 21.01
CA THR A 242 -2.57 -37.17 20.06
C THR A 242 -3.89 -37.26 20.83
N GLY A 243 -4.64 -36.17 20.87
CA GLY A 243 -6.02 -36.14 21.37
C GLY A 243 -7.01 -36.08 20.20
N THR A 244 -7.61 -37.23 19.87
CA THR A 244 -8.68 -37.34 18.86
C THR A 244 -10.01 -36.92 19.50
N VAL A 245 -10.56 -35.77 19.10
CA VAL A 245 -11.93 -35.37 19.47
C VAL A 245 -12.80 -35.42 18.22
N LYS A 246 -13.70 -36.41 18.18
CA LYS A 246 -14.84 -36.47 17.27
C LYS A 246 -15.90 -35.51 17.78
N THR A 247 -16.30 -34.55 16.96
CA THR A 247 -17.50 -33.74 17.20
C THR A 247 -18.39 -33.87 15.97
N ASP A 248 -19.46 -34.66 16.10
CA ASP A 248 -20.55 -34.73 15.14
C ASP A 248 -21.39 -33.44 15.24
N VAL A 249 -21.50 -32.70 14.15
CA VAL A 249 -22.41 -31.55 14.02
C VAL A 249 -23.50 -31.89 13.01
N PRO A 250 -24.79 -31.78 13.36
CA PRO A 250 -25.89 -32.07 12.46
C PRO A 250 -26.09 -30.94 11.44
N VAL A 251 -26.33 -31.35 10.20
CA VAL A 251 -26.72 -30.53 9.05
C VAL A 251 -28.10 -29.92 9.29
N GLY A 252 -28.15 -28.60 9.44
CA GLY A 252 -29.38 -27.80 9.45
C GLY A 252 -29.69 -27.19 8.07
N SER A 253 -30.96 -27.27 7.67
CA SER A 253 -31.53 -26.78 6.41
C SER A 253 -31.39 -25.26 6.20
N PRO A 254 -31.48 -24.76 4.94
CA PRO A 254 -31.25 -23.35 4.61
C PRO A 254 -32.38 -22.44 5.11
N PRO A 255 -32.08 -21.20 5.54
CA PRO A 255 -33.11 -20.25 5.97
C PRO A 255 -33.86 -19.64 4.78
N GLN A 256 -35.18 -19.51 4.98
CA GLN A 256 -36.11 -18.83 4.09
C GLN A 256 -35.79 -17.34 3.97
N GLU A 257 -35.87 -16.85 2.73
CA GLU A 257 -35.89 -15.44 2.35
C GLU A 257 -37.15 -14.76 2.90
N VAL A 258 -36.97 -13.77 3.79
CA VAL A 258 -38.04 -12.89 4.25
C VAL A 258 -37.69 -11.47 3.82
N SER A 259 -38.38 -10.96 2.79
CA SER A 259 -38.27 -9.58 2.35
C SER A 259 -38.84 -8.63 3.41
N ALA A 260 -38.02 -7.68 3.87
CA ALA A 260 -38.44 -6.56 4.70
C ALA A 260 -38.25 -5.22 3.94
N PRO A 261 -39.08 -4.20 4.20
CA PRO A 261 -39.18 -3.00 3.37
C PRO A 261 -38.05 -2.00 3.62
N MET A 262 -37.57 -1.38 2.54
CA MET A 262 -36.60 -0.29 2.58
C MET A 262 -37.23 1.00 3.14
N ALA A 263 -36.85 1.34 4.37
CA ALA A 263 -36.98 2.67 4.93
C ALA A 263 -35.67 3.00 5.67
N ASN A 264 -35.14 4.21 5.41
CA ASN A 264 -33.95 4.87 6.00
C ASN A 264 -32.60 4.69 5.27
N VAL A 265 -32.43 5.35 4.13
CA VAL A 265 -31.11 5.57 3.47
C VAL A 265 -30.41 6.85 3.98
N VAL A 266 -31.06 7.69 4.78
CA VAL A 266 -30.48 8.96 5.27
C VAL A 266 -29.68 8.79 6.58
N ALA A 267 -29.87 7.67 7.31
CA ALA A 267 -29.22 7.44 8.60
C ALA A 267 -27.84 6.76 8.51
N GLU A 268 -27.49 6.16 7.35
CA GLU A 268 -26.21 5.45 7.19
C GLU A 268 -25.03 6.41 7.00
N THR A 269 -25.23 7.55 6.32
CA THR A 269 -24.13 8.49 6.02
C THR A 269 -23.55 9.14 7.29
N ASP A 270 -24.36 9.38 8.32
CA ASP A 270 -23.88 9.99 9.59
C ASP A 270 -23.11 9.00 10.49
N ARG A 271 -23.40 7.70 10.38
CA ARG A 271 -22.69 6.65 11.11
C ARG A 271 -21.25 6.50 10.61
N ASP A 272 -21.06 6.58 9.30
CA ASP A 272 -19.74 6.40 8.68
C ASP A 272 -18.78 7.54 9.03
N VAL A 273 -19.26 8.79 9.07
CA VAL A 273 -18.40 9.96 9.38
C VAL A 273 -17.94 9.92 10.83
N THR A 274 -18.80 9.52 11.77
CA THR A 274 -18.41 9.40 13.19
C THR A 274 -17.46 8.24 13.42
N ALA A 275 -17.65 7.10 12.73
CA ALA A 275 -16.71 5.98 12.78
C ALA A 275 -15.32 6.37 12.28
N ASN A 276 -15.25 7.20 11.24
CA ASN A 276 -13.99 7.67 10.67
C ASN A 276 -13.19 8.61 11.59
N LEU A 277 -13.80 9.21 12.62
CA LEU A 277 -13.08 9.98 13.62
C LEU A 277 -12.15 9.11 14.48
N GLU A 278 -12.54 7.85 14.68
CA GLU A 278 -11.79 6.88 15.50
C GLU A 278 -10.78 6.08 14.66
N MET A 279 -10.65 6.39 13.36
CA MET A 279 -9.61 5.77 12.53
C MET A 279 -8.23 6.25 12.95
N THR A 280 -7.37 5.29 13.28
CA THR A 280 -5.98 5.53 13.69
C THR A 280 -5.10 5.88 12.50
N LEU A 281 -4.40 7.01 12.59
CA LEU A 281 -3.31 7.39 11.71
C LEU A 281 -2.01 6.85 12.30
N GLN A 282 -1.23 6.08 11.51
CA GLN A 282 -0.01 5.47 12.03
C GLN A 282 1.04 6.50 12.44
N ARG A 283 1.19 7.58 11.68
CA ARG A 283 2.12 8.66 11.99
C ARG A 283 1.65 9.98 11.41
N PHE A 284 1.74 11.04 12.19
CA PHE A 284 1.47 12.40 11.75
C PHE A 284 2.62 13.31 12.17
N ARG A 285 3.22 14.00 11.19
CA ARG A 285 4.30 14.95 11.40
C ARG A 285 4.00 16.24 10.65
N THR A 286 3.92 17.34 11.37
CA THR A 286 3.80 18.68 10.78
C THR A 286 5.20 19.19 10.44
N GLY A 287 5.57 19.17 9.15
CA GLY A 287 6.85 19.76 8.73
C GLY A 287 6.81 21.29 8.81
N GLY A 288 7.14 21.87 9.97
CA GLY A 288 7.56 23.26 10.21
C GLY A 288 6.67 24.43 9.76
N ASN A 289 5.60 24.22 8.99
CA ASN A 289 4.77 25.28 8.40
C ASN A 289 3.31 24.85 8.19
N LEU A 290 2.86 23.76 8.83
CA LEU A 290 1.46 23.40 8.74
C LEU A 290 0.62 24.34 9.60
N THR A 291 -0.48 24.81 9.02
CA THR A 291 -1.48 25.63 9.71
C THR A 291 -2.62 24.75 10.24
N ARG A 292 -3.28 25.16 11.32
CA ARG A 292 -4.48 24.47 11.81
C ARG A 292 -5.57 24.37 10.74
N ARG A 293 -5.66 25.38 9.87
CA ARG A 293 -6.54 25.37 8.67
C ARG A 293 -6.27 24.17 7.77
N GLN A 294 -5.01 23.89 7.48
CA GLN A 294 -4.64 22.75 6.63
C GLN A 294 -4.97 21.43 7.33
N ILE A 295 -4.73 21.31 8.63
CA ILE A 295 -5.11 20.11 9.39
C ILE A 295 -6.62 19.90 9.36
N ALA A 296 -7.40 20.93 9.71
CA ALA A 296 -8.86 20.87 9.71
C ALA A 296 -9.44 20.54 8.33
N LYS A 297 -8.86 21.12 7.27
CA LYS A 297 -9.27 20.82 5.90
C LYS A 297 -8.96 19.36 5.52
N SER A 298 -7.75 18.87 5.81
CA SER A 298 -7.37 17.48 5.51
C SER A 298 -8.23 16.48 6.28
N ALA A 299 -8.56 16.78 7.54
CA ALA A 299 -9.48 15.97 8.33
C ALA A 299 -10.90 16.00 7.74
N ALA A 300 -11.41 17.18 7.33
CA ALA A 300 -12.72 17.28 6.67
C ALA A 300 -12.75 16.46 5.36
N ASP A 301 -11.73 16.60 4.51
CA ASP A 301 -11.60 15.83 3.27
C ASP A 301 -11.56 14.32 3.55
N PHE A 302 -10.83 13.88 4.58
CA PHE A 302 -10.74 12.47 5.00
C PHE A 302 -12.08 11.92 5.50
N LEU A 303 -12.82 12.71 6.28
CA LEU A 303 -14.12 12.33 6.82
C LEU A 303 -15.26 12.40 5.78
N GLY A 304 -14.99 12.90 4.56
CA GLY A 304 -16.04 13.23 3.60
C GLY A 304 -16.97 14.36 4.07
N ALA A 305 -16.49 15.21 5.00
CA ALA A 305 -17.26 16.29 5.62
C ALA A 305 -16.99 17.65 4.95
N LYS A 306 -17.98 18.54 4.99
CA LYS A 306 -17.79 19.95 4.62
C LYS A 306 -17.19 20.72 5.79
N MET A 307 -16.09 21.44 5.56
CA MET A 307 -15.55 22.35 6.57
C MET A 307 -16.38 23.64 6.61
N GLN A 308 -16.86 24.04 7.78
CA GLN A 308 -17.60 25.28 7.98
C GLN A 308 -16.98 26.08 9.14
N LEU A 309 -16.96 27.41 9.01
CA LEU A 309 -16.55 28.30 10.10
C LEU A 309 -17.78 28.71 10.93
N ALA A 310 -17.62 28.81 12.24
CA ALA A 310 -18.69 29.15 13.15
C ALA A 310 -19.06 30.65 13.02
N ASP A 311 -20.34 30.96 12.79
CA ASP A 311 -20.83 32.33 12.56
C ASP A 311 -20.75 33.24 13.80
N ASP A 312 -20.59 32.64 14.98
CA ASP A 312 -20.54 33.29 16.29
C ASP A 312 -19.14 33.83 16.67
N ALA A 313 -18.13 33.61 15.82
CA ALA A 313 -16.76 34.06 16.04
C ALA A 313 -16.41 35.32 15.23
N SER A 314 -15.60 36.22 15.81
CA SER A 314 -14.95 37.29 15.05
C SER A 314 -14.13 36.69 13.91
N PRO A 315 -14.33 37.10 12.64
CA PRO A 315 -13.58 36.55 11.50
C PRO A 315 -12.07 36.72 11.65
N GLU A 316 -11.62 37.80 12.30
CA GLU A 316 -10.19 38.08 12.51
C GLU A 316 -9.56 37.13 13.53
N ASP A 317 -10.24 36.91 14.66
CA ASP A 317 -9.76 36.00 15.70
C ASP A 317 -9.72 34.56 15.19
N LEU A 318 -10.77 34.12 14.49
CA LEU A 318 -10.82 32.77 13.91
C LEU A 318 -9.74 32.58 12.84
N LYS A 319 -9.45 33.62 12.05
CA LYS A 319 -8.34 33.62 11.09
C LYS A 319 -6.99 33.48 11.80
N ALA A 320 -6.76 34.24 12.87
CA ALA A 320 -5.52 34.16 13.65
C ALA A 320 -5.28 32.76 14.24
N VAL A 321 -6.33 32.12 14.76
CA VAL A 321 -6.27 30.73 15.24
C VAL A 321 -5.94 29.76 14.11
N LEU A 322 -6.68 29.83 13.00
CA LEU A 322 -6.56 28.91 11.87
C LEU A 322 -5.21 29.01 11.15
N ASP A 323 -4.67 30.21 11.01
CA ASP A 323 -3.42 30.49 10.32
C ASP A 323 -2.20 30.33 11.25
N GLY A 324 -2.43 30.13 12.55
CA GLY A 324 -1.39 29.80 13.52
C GLY A 324 -0.69 28.49 13.14
N GLY A 325 0.64 28.56 13.00
CA GLY A 325 1.48 27.41 12.76
C GLY A 325 1.39 26.41 13.91
N ILE A 326 1.61 25.15 13.59
CA ILE A 326 1.64 24.08 14.57
C ILE A 326 2.75 23.08 14.23
N ASP A 327 3.46 22.66 15.27
CA ASP A 327 4.53 21.68 15.20
C ASP A 327 4.32 20.56 16.23
N PHE A 328 3.97 19.37 15.77
CA PHE A 328 4.00 18.15 16.56
C PHE A 328 4.27 16.92 15.69
N GLU A 329 4.80 15.90 16.36
CA GLU A 329 5.02 14.57 15.83
C GLU A 329 4.40 13.55 16.79
N ARG A 330 3.50 12.72 16.25
CA ARG A 330 2.78 11.69 16.98
C ARG A 330 2.58 10.46 16.11
N GLU A 331 2.59 9.31 16.75
CA GLU A 331 2.28 8.00 16.16
C GLU A 331 0.98 7.47 16.77
N HIS A 332 0.29 6.60 16.03
CA HIS A 332 -0.95 5.94 16.43
C HIS A 332 -2.04 6.89 16.94
N LEU A 333 -2.35 7.90 16.15
CA LEU A 333 -3.23 8.99 16.55
C LEU A 333 -4.52 8.96 15.73
N THR A 334 -5.68 8.94 16.38
CA THR A 334 -6.97 9.01 15.69
C THR A 334 -7.19 10.38 15.04
N VAL A 335 -8.10 10.47 14.05
CA VAL A 335 -8.47 11.77 13.44
C VAL A 335 -9.06 12.73 14.50
N ARG A 336 -9.79 12.20 15.48
CA ARG A 336 -10.25 12.97 16.65
C ARG A 336 -9.09 13.57 17.43
N GLU A 337 -8.15 12.74 17.85
CA GLU A 337 -6.97 13.16 18.61
C GLU A 337 -6.09 14.12 17.80
N LEU A 338 -6.09 14.02 16.46
CA LEU A 338 -5.40 14.95 15.57
C LEU A 338 -5.99 16.35 15.68
N LEU A 339 -7.31 16.44 15.58
CA LEU A 339 -8.02 17.71 15.68
C LEU A 339 -7.94 18.27 17.11
N ASP A 340 -8.08 17.44 18.14
CA ASP A 340 -7.92 17.86 19.53
C ASP A 340 -6.52 18.41 19.79
N THR A 341 -5.48 17.71 19.34
CA THR A 341 -4.09 18.15 19.45
C THR A 341 -3.87 19.44 18.67
N ALA A 342 -4.44 19.53 17.46
CA ALA A 342 -4.27 20.69 16.60
C ALA A 342 -4.85 21.97 17.21
N PHE A 343 -6.00 21.88 17.88
CA PHE A 343 -6.70 23.03 18.45
C PHE A 343 -6.41 23.26 19.95
N LYS A 344 -5.73 22.33 20.63
CA LYS A 344 -5.38 22.47 22.05
C LYS A 344 -4.62 23.77 22.34
N GLY A 345 -5.16 24.57 23.25
CA GLY A 345 -4.55 25.83 23.71
C GLY A 345 -4.53 26.96 22.68
N SER A 346 -5.19 26.78 21.53
CA SER A 346 -5.23 27.79 20.46
C SER A 346 -6.36 28.82 20.63
N GLY A 347 -7.30 28.59 21.55
CA GLY A 347 -8.56 29.34 21.64
C GLY A 347 -9.58 28.95 20.56
N GLY A 348 -9.24 28.01 19.66
CA GLY A 348 -10.19 27.38 18.73
C GLY A 348 -10.75 26.07 19.26
N ARG A 349 -11.94 25.70 18.76
CA ARG A 349 -12.56 24.40 18.96
C ARG A 349 -13.10 23.86 17.64
N TRP A 350 -13.25 22.55 17.57
CA TRP A 350 -13.88 21.88 16.44
C TRP A 350 -15.08 21.06 16.94
N THR A 351 -16.07 20.88 16.07
CA THR A 351 -17.24 20.02 16.31
C THR A 351 -17.63 19.36 14.99
N LEU A 352 -18.04 18.10 15.04
CA LEU A 352 -18.58 17.39 13.89
C LEU A 352 -20.11 17.30 14.06
N LEU A 353 -20.85 17.89 13.14
CA LEU A 353 -22.32 17.91 13.10
C LEU A 353 -22.78 17.26 11.80
N GLY A 354 -23.10 15.96 11.88
CA GLY A 354 -23.30 15.10 10.71
C GLY A 354 -22.11 15.16 9.74
N SER A 355 -22.37 15.45 8.47
CA SER A 355 -21.33 15.62 7.44
C SER A 355 -20.64 17.00 7.44
N THR A 356 -20.63 17.74 8.57
CA THR A 356 -20.06 19.09 8.64
C THR A 356 -19.07 19.21 9.79
N LEU A 357 -17.80 19.48 9.46
CA LEU A 357 -16.75 19.81 10.43
C LEU A 357 -16.77 21.32 10.68
N ARG A 358 -17.36 21.75 11.80
CA ARG A 358 -17.46 23.16 12.19
C ARG A 358 -16.29 23.56 13.08
N ILE A 359 -15.56 24.61 12.68
CA ILE A 359 -14.47 25.21 13.46
C ILE A 359 -14.93 26.56 14.02
N GLY A 360 -14.78 26.76 15.33
CA GLY A 360 -15.14 28.00 16.00
C GLY A 360 -14.12 28.39 17.07
N LEU A 361 -14.42 29.43 17.84
CA LEU A 361 -13.64 29.79 19.02
C LEU A 361 -14.20 29.06 20.25
N GLU A 362 -13.32 28.70 21.17
CA GLU A 362 -13.71 28.28 22.51
C GLU A 362 -14.47 29.45 23.14
N ASN A 363 -15.70 29.22 23.59
CA ASN A 363 -16.55 30.29 24.12
C ASN A 363 -15.78 31.05 25.20
N VAL A 364 -15.30 32.25 24.88
CA VAL A 364 -15.12 33.27 25.91
C VAL A 364 -16.52 33.44 26.48
N PRO A 365 -16.79 33.09 27.75
CA PRO A 365 -18.12 33.24 28.32
C PRO A 365 -18.58 34.66 28.02
N ASN A 366 -19.66 34.78 27.25
CA ASN A 366 -20.19 36.07 26.86
C ASN A 366 -20.36 36.90 28.14
N PRO A 367 -19.67 38.04 28.32
CA PRO A 367 -19.72 38.78 29.58
C PRO A 367 -21.14 39.25 29.94
N LYS A 368 -22.09 39.19 28.99
CA LYS A 368 -23.52 39.45 29.21
C LYS A 368 -24.30 38.31 29.90
N ASN A 369 -23.74 37.11 30.02
CA ASN A 369 -24.36 35.95 30.69
C ASN A 369 -23.70 35.60 32.03
N LEU A 370 -22.84 36.47 32.57
CA LEU A 370 -22.43 36.37 33.97
C LEU A 370 -23.67 36.58 34.85
N PRO A 371 -24.02 35.65 35.76
CA PRO A 371 -25.09 35.89 36.71
C PRO A 371 -24.79 37.20 37.44
N THR A 372 -25.73 38.13 37.39
CA THR A 372 -25.62 39.39 38.13
C THR A 372 -25.34 39.03 39.60
N PRO A 373 -24.28 39.57 40.23
CA PRO A 373 -24.00 39.26 41.62
C PRO A 373 -25.26 39.56 42.45
N PRO A 374 -25.61 38.70 43.42
CA PRO A 374 -26.79 38.92 44.25
C PRO A 374 -26.71 40.31 44.86
N ASN A 375 -27.80 41.07 44.73
CA ASN A 375 -27.92 42.41 45.26
C ASN A 375 -27.69 42.36 46.79
N PRO A 376 -26.75 43.13 47.36
CA PRO A 376 -26.42 43.06 48.80
C PRO A 376 -27.50 43.63 49.73
N GLU A 377 -28.72 43.85 49.25
CA GLU A 377 -29.87 44.27 50.04
C GLU A 377 -31.02 43.27 49.83
N ASN A 378 -30.97 42.16 50.58
CA ASN A 378 -32.12 41.37 51.03
C ASN A 378 -31.72 40.38 52.12
#